data_AF-A0A1Q3ALW4-F1
#
_entry.id   AF-A0A1Q3ALW4-F1
#
_cell.length_a   1.000
_cell.length_b   1.000
_cell.length_c   1.000
_cell.angle_alpha   90.00
_cell.angle_beta   90.00
_cell.angle_gamma   90.00
#
_symmetry.space_group_name_H-M   'P 1'
#
loop_
_entity.id
_entity.type
_entity.pdbx_description
1 polymer ?
#
loop_
_entity_poly.entity_id
_entity_poly.type
_entity_poly.pdbx_seq_one_letter_code
_entity_poly.pdbx_strand_id
1 'polypeptide(L)'
;MGRTMLCENNLPKYLWAETVNTSCYIINRVMIPSILKKTPYELFKERKPNVSHLRPFGCKVFILNNGKDNLGKFDAKSDERIFLGYSLNSKTYRVFNKRTLIIEESIHVLFEESNSAPRKRDDIDDVGIIDQLEGWTSPRLMMKLTKLKKKVFMKKKFNKLKSQRSP
;
A
#
# COMPACT_ATOMS: atom_id res chain seq x y z
N MET A 1 -0.11 10.05 8.36
CA MET A 1 -0.98 8.86 8.40
C MET A 1 -0.27 7.62 7.86
N GLY A 2 0.29 7.63 6.65
CA GLY A 2 0.89 6.44 6.04
C GLY A 2 1.92 5.67 6.90
N ARG A 3 2.93 6.34 7.47
CA ARG A 3 3.94 5.67 8.31
C ARG A 3 3.34 5.07 9.58
N THR A 4 2.49 5.81 10.28
CA THR A 4 1.85 5.37 11.53
C THR A 4 0.94 4.16 11.30
N MET A 5 0.13 4.16 10.23
CA MET A 5 -0.75 3.04 9.88
C MET A 5 0.02 1.73 9.60
N LEU A 6 1.20 1.81 8.96
CA LEU A 6 2.06 0.65 8.74
C LEU A 6 2.68 0.14 10.05
N CYS A 7 3.24 1.04 10.87
CA CYS A 7 3.88 0.68 12.13
C CYS A 7 2.88 0.09 13.14
N GLU A 8 1.66 0.62 13.20
CA GLU A 8 0.62 0.13 14.12
C GLU A 8 0.16 -1.31 13.80
N ASN A 9 0.15 -1.66 12.50
CA ASN A 9 -0.29 -2.98 12.03
C ASN A 9 0.86 -3.94 11.71
N ASN A 10 2.12 -3.57 12.01
CA ASN A 10 3.32 -4.33 11.65
C ASN A 10 3.32 -4.82 10.19
N LEU A 11 2.88 -3.96 9.27
CA LEU A 11 2.83 -4.30 7.85
C LEU A 11 4.15 -3.97 7.15
N PRO A 12 4.55 -4.77 6.15
CA PRO A 12 5.81 -4.58 5.47
C PRO A 12 5.84 -3.27 4.66
N LYS A 13 7.02 -2.66 4.60
CA LYS A 13 7.23 -1.31 4.04
C LYS A 13 6.82 -1.19 2.57
N TYR A 14 6.81 -2.28 1.79
CA TYR A 14 6.40 -2.23 0.38
C TYR A 14 4.91 -1.90 0.19
N LEU A 15 4.07 -2.08 1.22
CA LEU A 15 2.65 -1.71 1.22
C LEU A 15 2.41 -0.20 1.44
N TRP A 16 3.47 0.62 1.41
CA TRP A 16 3.36 2.07 1.61
C TRP A 16 2.40 2.74 0.62
N ALA A 17 2.38 2.31 -0.63
CA ALA A 17 1.52 2.90 -1.66
C ALA A 17 0.03 2.74 -1.31
N GLU A 18 -0.35 1.53 -0.89
CA GLU A 18 -1.72 1.23 -0.45
C GLU A 18 -2.10 2.03 0.79
N THR A 19 -1.17 2.14 1.73
CA THR A 19 -1.40 2.88 2.97
C THR A 19 -1.60 4.38 2.70
N VAL A 20 -0.83 4.94 1.77
CA VAL A 20 -0.99 6.34 1.34
C VAL A 20 -2.31 6.55 0.63
N ASN A 21 -2.70 5.64 -0.28
CA ASN A 21 -3.98 5.71 -0.98
C ASN A 21 -5.17 5.70 0.01
N THR A 22 -5.15 4.79 0.99
CA THR A 22 -6.18 4.71 2.03
C THR A 22 -6.19 5.93 2.92
N SER A 23 -5.02 6.45 3.31
CA SER A 23 -4.90 7.70 4.05
C SER A 23 -5.57 8.86 3.30
N CYS A 24 -5.24 9.04 2.02
CA CYS A 24 -5.82 10.07 1.17
C CYS A 24 -7.34 9.90 1.02
N TYR A 25 -7.80 8.66 0.83
CA TYR A 25 -9.23 8.35 0.72
C TYR A 25 -10.01 8.77 1.98
N ILE A 26 -9.48 8.46 3.16
CA ILE A 26 -10.09 8.80 4.45
C ILE A 26 -10.06 10.32 4.64
N ILE A 27 -8.90 10.97 4.45
CA ILE A 27 -8.74 12.42 4.62
C ILE A 27 -9.74 13.17 3.73
N ASN A 28 -9.92 12.76 2.47
CA ASN A 28 -10.83 13.41 1.54
C ASN A 28 -12.30 13.36 1.98
N ARG A 29 -12.70 12.39 2.82
CA ARG A 29 -14.09 12.16 3.24
C ARG A 29 -14.38 12.54 4.69
N VAL A 30 -13.36 12.59 5.55
CA VAL A 30 -13.53 12.82 6.99
C VAL A 30 -12.99 14.17 7.41
N MET A 31 -11.93 14.66 6.77
CA MET A 31 -11.30 15.92 7.18
C MET A 31 -12.15 17.11 6.74
N ILE A 32 -12.59 17.90 7.73
CA ILE A 32 -13.34 19.14 7.49
C ILE A 32 -12.44 20.33 7.85
N PRO A 33 -11.90 21.08 6.88
CA PRO A 33 -11.17 22.30 7.15
C PRO A 33 -12.13 23.36 7.73
N SER A 34 -11.68 24.03 8.80
CA SER A 34 -12.47 25.04 9.52
C SER A 34 -12.99 26.18 8.65
N ILE A 35 -12.25 26.52 7.58
CA ILE A 35 -12.56 27.66 6.71
C ILE A 35 -13.71 27.37 5.74
N LEU A 36 -13.81 26.13 5.23
CA LEU A 36 -14.82 25.75 4.23
C LEU A 36 -16.02 25.02 4.85
N LYS A 37 -15.86 24.45 6.06
CA LYS A 37 -16.87 23.63 6.76
C LYS A 37 -17.45 22.48 5.91
N LYS A 38 -16.75 22.09 4.85
CA LYS A 38 -17.10 21.05 3.89
C LYS A 38 -15.90 20.15 3.65
N THR A 39 -16.14 18.86 3.45
CA THR A 39 -15.08 17.91 3.11
C THR A 39 -14.57 18.13 1.68
N PRO A 40 -13.31 17.80 1.36
CA PRO A 40 -12.82 17.82 -0.02
C PRO A 40 -13.70 17.01 -0.98
N TYR A 41 -14.26 15.89 -0.52
CA TYR A 41 -15.20 15.09 -1.29
C TYR A 41 -16.50 15.85 -1.61
N GLU A 42 -17.08 16.56 -0.64
CA GLU A 42 -18.27 17.39 -0.86
C GLU A 42 -18.00 18.53 -1.84
N LEU A 43 -16.81 19.14 -1.77
CA LEU A 43 -16.43 20.21 -2.69
C LEU A 43 -16.28 19.70 -4.12
N PHE A 44 -15.79 18.47 -4.30
CA PHE A 44 -15.54 17.90 -5.62
C PHE A 44 -16.74 17.18 -6.24
N LYS A 45 -17.59 16.54 -5.42
CA LYS A 45 -18.74 15.74 -5.87
C LYS A 45 -20.09 16.36 -5.55
N GLU A 46 -20.10 17.50 -4.87
CA GLU A 46 -21.31 18.23 -4.43
C GLU A 46 -22.29 17.37 -3.62
N ARG A 47 -21.80 16.25 -3.06
CA ARG A 47 -22.57 15.25 -2.34
C ARG A 47 -21.85 14.88 -1.05
N LYS A 48 -22.62 14.74 0.04
CA LYS A 48 -22.10 14.26 1.32
C LYS A 48 -21.49 12.86 1.17
N PRO A 49 -20.26 12.62 1.64
CA PRO A 49 -19.65 11.29 1.59
C PRO A 49 -20.45 10.34 2.49
N ASN A 50 -20.68 9.12 2.00
CA ASN A 50 -21.03 8.03 2.88
C ASN A 50 -19.74 7.55 3.57
N VAL A 51 -19.77 7.40 4.90
CA VAL A 51 -18.63 6.96 5.73
C VAL A 51 -18.90 5.62 6.44
N SER A 52 -20.09 5.03 6.29
CA SER A 52 -20.45 3.79 7.00
C SER A 52 -19.65 2.57 6.55
N HIS A 53 -19.10 2.61 5.34
CA HIS A 53 -18.22 1.58 4.79
C HIS A 53 -16.75 1.76 5.18
N LEU A 54 -16.41 2.82 5.92
CA LEU A 54 -15.04 3.00 6.39
C LEU A 54 -14.70 1.92 7.41
N ARG A 55 -13.47 1.40 7.32
CA ARG A 55 -12.97 0.31 8.16
C ARG A 55 -11.50 0.58 8.53
N PRO A 56 -11.04 0.13 9.71
CA PRO A 56 -9.67 0.36 10.14
C PRO A 56 -8.68 -0.32 9.20
N PHE A 57 -7.67 0.43 8.76
CA PHE A 57 -6.56 -0.13 7.97
C PHE A 57 -5.88 -1.28 8.73
N GLY A 58 -5.50 -2.33 8.02
CA GLY A 58 -4.82 -3.48 8.59
C GLY A 58 -5.73 -4.42 9.39
N CYS A 59 -7.06 -4.24 9.40
CA CYS A 59 -7.95 -5.17 10.08
C CYS A 59 -8.00 -6.54 9.39
N LYS A 60 -8.31 -7.56 10.18
CA LYS A 60 -8.47 -8.94 9.70
C LYS A 60 -9.79 -9.06 8.94
N VAL A 61 -9.71 -9.66 7.76
CA VAL A 61 -10.89 -9.88 6.93
C VAL A 61 -10.93 -11.29 6.38
N PHE A 62 -12.14 -11.81 6.21
CA PHE A 62 -12.38 -13.13 5.65
C PHE A 62 -13.04 -13.00 4.28
N ILE A 63 -12.51 -13.75 3.31
CA ILE A 63 -13.02 -13.78 1.93
C ILE A 63 -13.33 -15.21 1.57
N LEU A 64 -14.52 -15.42 1.01
CA LEU A 64 -14.92 -16.73 0.52
C LEU A 64 -14.09 -17.08 -0.73
N ASN A 65 -13.47 -18.26 -0.70
CA ASN A 65 -12.74 -18.79 -1.82
C ASN A 65 -13.72 -19.41 -2.83
N ASN A 66 -14.10 -18.63 -3.85
CA ASN A 66 -15.10 -19.02 -4.85
C ASN A 66 -14.51 -19.93 -5.96
N GLY A 67 -13.69 -20.91 -5.59
CA GLY A 67 -13.12 -21.89 -6.52
C GLY A 67 -11.82 -21.45 -7.21
N LYS A 68 -11.04 -20.53 -6.61
CA LYS A 68 -9.67 -20.25 -7.08
C LYS A 68 -8.71 -21.37 -6.71
N ASP A 69 -8.94 -22.01 -5.57
CA ASP A 69 -8.17 -23.16 -5.11
C ASP A 69 -9.01 -24.44 -5.20
N ASN A 70 -8.36 -25.57 -5.51
CA ASN A 70 -8.97 -26.89 -5.52
C ASN A 70 -9.19 -27.36 -4.07
N LEU A 71 -10.27 -26.90 -3.44
CA LEU A 71 -10.63 -27.22 -2.06
C LEU A 71 -11.28 -28.60 -1.98
N GLY A 72 -10.75 -29.47 -1.13
CA GLY A 72 -11.36 -30.74 -0.74
C GLY A 72 -12.61 -30.53 0.12
N LYS A 73 -13.38 -31.60 0.34
CA LYS A 73 -14.66 -31.57 1.08
C LYS A 73 -14.56 -31.00 2.51
N PHE A 74 -13.38 -31.10 3.12
CA PHE A 74 -13.10 -30.68 4.49
C PHE A 74 -12.22 -29.44 4.60
N ASP A 75 -11.80 -28.85 3.48
CA ASP A 75 -10.93 -27.68 3.51
C ASP A 75 -11.69 -26.40 3.87
N ALA A 76 -10.99 -25.47 4.52
CA ALA A 76 -11.54 -24.18 4.91
C ALA A 76 -11.94 -23.38 3.65
N LYS A 77 -13.22 -23.00 3.57
CA LYS A 77 -13.75 -22.26 2.41
C LYS A 77 -13.45 -20.76 2.44
N SER A 78 -13.01 -20.22 3.57
CA SER A 78 -12.72 -18.80 3.74
C SER A 78 -11.24 -18.57 4.03
N ASP A 79 -10.63 -17.64 3.29
CA ASP A 79 -9.27 -17.20 3.50
C ASP A 79 -9.20 -15.99 4.43
N GLU A 80 -8.28 -16.03 5.39
CA GLU A 80 -7.86 -14.86 6.16
C GLU A 80 -7.00 -13.93 5.29
N ARG A 81 -7.38 -12.66 5.23
CA ARG A 81 -6.66 -11.59 4.53
C ARG A 81 -6.57 -10.35 5.41
N ILE A 82 -5.72 -9.39 5.02
CA ILE A 82 -5.59 -8.10 5.69
C ILE A 82 -6.24 -7.01 4.84
N PHE A 83 -7.07 -6.17 5.43
CA PHE A 83 -7.61 -5.00 4.74
C PHE A 83 -6.54 -3.94 4.48
N LEU A 84 -6.35 -3.54 3.23
CA LEU A 84 -5.43 -2.47 2.85
C LEU A 84 -6.14 -1.18 2.44
N GLY A 85 -7.33 -1.25 1.87
CA GLY A 85 -7.96 -0.04 1.37
C GLY A 85 -9.14 -0.22 0.46
N TYR A 86 -9.43 0.84 -0.28
CA TYR A 86 -10.56 0.93 -1.20
C TYR A 86 -10.04 0.94 -2.64
N SER A 87 -10.77 0.31 -3.55
CA SER A 87 -10.49 0.48 -4.98
C SER A 87 -10.88 1.88 -5.44
N LEU A 88 -10.19 2.36 -6.46
CA LEU A 88 -10.42 3.69 -7.05
C LEU A 88 -11.65 3.71 -7.96
N ASN A 89 -11.88 2.60 -8.67
CA ASN A 89 -12.84 2.55 -9.79
C ASN A 89 -14.12 1.78 -9.44
N SER A 90 -14.13 1.02 -8.35
CA SER A 90 -15.22 0.12 -8.00
C SER A 90 -15.51 0.11 -6.51
N LYS A 91 -16.67 -0.42 -6.13
CA LYS A 91 -17.07 -0.64 -4.73
C LYS A 91 -16.45 -1.94 -4.18
N THR A 92 -15.16 -2.12 -4.40
CA THR A 92 -14.38 -3.26 -3.90
C THR A 92 -13.40 -2.77 -2.83
N TYR A 93 -12.98 -3.71 -2.00
CA TYR A 93 -11.91 -3.52 -1.03
C TYR A 93 -10.63 -4.14 -1.57
N ARG A 94 -9.52 -3.45 -1.33
CA ARG A 94 -8.17 -3.96 -1.57
C ARG A 94 -7.71 -4.72 -0.33
N VAL A 95 -7.34 -5.97 -0.54
CA VAL A 95 -7.01 -6.92 0.52
C VAL A 95 -5.67 -7.57 0.22
N PHE A 96 -4.90 -7.82 1.26
CA PHE A 96 -3.60 -8.45 1.18
C PHE A 96 -3.69 -9.92 1.60
N ASN A 97 -3.18 -10.80 0.76
CA ASN A 97 -3.00 -12.20 1.12
C ASN A 97 -1.60 -12.41 1.69
N LYS A 98 -1.50 -12.84 2.95
CA LYS A 98 -0.21 -13.15 3.60
C LYS A 98 0.50 -14.35 2.94
N ARG A 99 -0.25 -15.34 2.44
CA ARG A 99 0.29 -16.58 1.84
C ARG A 99 0.90 -16.33 0.47
N THR A 100 0.21 -15.58 -0.38
CA THR A 100 0.66 -15.34 -1.76
C THR A 100 1.43 -14.03 -1.92
N LEU A 101 1.40 -13.16 -0.91
CA LEU A 101 1.96 -11.81 -0.93
C LEU A 101 1.37 -10.91 -2.04
N ILE A 102 0.15 -11.25 -2.50
CA ILE A 102 -0.56 -10.53 -3.57
C ILE A 102 -1.67 -9.68 -2.97
N ILE A 103 -1.86 -8.50 -3.57
CA ILE A 103 -2.98 -7.61 -3.31
C ILE A 103 -4.11 -7.96 -4.28
N GLU A 104 -5.28 -8.26 -3.75
CA GLU A 104 -6.48 -8.58 -4.53
C GLU A 104 -7.60 -7.58 -4.24
N GLU A 105 -8.54 -7.47 -5.18
CA GLU A 105 -9.77 -6.69 -4.99
C GLU A 105 -10.95 -7.64 -4.80
N SER A 106 -11.76 -7.40 -3.76
CA SER A 106 -12.96 -8.19 -3.49
C SER A 106 -14.13 -7.32 -3.05
N ILE A 107 -15.33 -7.66 -3.50
CA ILE A 107 -16.59 -7.03 -3.07
C ILE A 107 -17.10 -7.70 -1.78
N HIS A 108 -17.02 -9.04 -1.73
CA HIS A 108 -17.56 -9.85 -0.66
C HIS A 108 -16.47 -10.07 0.40
N VAL A 109 -16.42 -9.15 1.36
CA VAL A 109 -15.44 -9.16 2.44
C VAL A 109 -16.19 -9.12 3.77
N LEU A 110 -15.90 -10.08 4.64
CA LEU A 110 -16.40 -10.11 6.02
C LEU A 110 -15.32 -9.56 6.93
N PHE A 111 -15.64 -8.50 7.68
CA PHE A 111 -14.71 -7.88 8.61
C PHE A 111 -14.81 -8.56 9.98
N GLU A 112 -13.66 -8.90 10.56
CA GLU A 112 -13.62 -9.38 11.93
C GLU A 112 -13.70 -8.18 12.88
N GLU A 113 -14.91 -7.82 13.29
CA GLU A 113 -15.16 -6.77 14.26
C GLU A 113 -15.09 -7.34 15.69
N SER A 114 -13.99 -8.00 16.04
CA SER A 114 -13.78 -8.46 17.42
C SER A 114 -13.47 -7.25 18.31
N ASN A 115 -14.31 -7.09 19.32
CA ASN A 115 -14.24 -6.01 20.28
C ASN A 115 -12.86 -6.01 20.98
N SER A 116 -12.01 -5.03 20.64
CA SER A 116 -10.87 -4.55 21.44
C SER A 116 -10.05 -5.57 22.25
N ALA A 117 -9.53 -6.62 21.62
CA ALA A 117 -8.34 -7.30 22.17
C ALA A 117 -7.07 -6.64 21.59
N PRO A 118 -6.04 -6.34 22.41
CA PRO A 118 -4.75 -5.90 21.89
C PRO A 118 -4.24 -6.97 20.94
N ARG A 119 -4.01 -6.60 19.68
CA ARG A 119 -3.44 -7.50 18.68
C ARG A 119 -2.12 -8.03 19.24
N LYS A 120 -2.03 -9.35 19.41
CA LYS A 120 -0.74 -9.97 19.73
C LYS A 120 0.20 -9.61 18.58
N ARG A 121 1.38 -9.10 18.92
CA ARG A 121 2.43 -8.82 17.96
C ARG A 121 2.92 -10.19 17.51
N ASP A 122 2.41 -10.65 16.37
CA ASP A 122 3.05 -11.76 15.67
C ASP A 122 4.32 -11.15 15.07
N ASP A 123 5.45 -11.40 15.71
CA ASP A 123 6.77 -11.00 15.21
C ASP A 123 6.97 -11.70 13.86
N ILE A 124 6.83 -10.94 12.77
CA ILE A 124 7.15 -11.40 11.44
C ILE A 124 8.68 -11.36 11.36
N ASP A 125 9.28 -12.54 11.21
CA ASP A 125 10.74 -12.73 11.07
C ASP A 125 11.25 -12.05 9.78
N ASP A 126 11.43 -10.73 9.83
CA ASP A 126 12.03 -9.89 8.78
C ASP A 126 13.53 -10.18 8.54
N VAL A 127 14.12 -11.14 9.28
CA VAL A 127 15.55 -11.44 9.29
C VAL A 127 16.06 -11.94 7.93
N GLY A 128 15.20 -12.57 7.11
CA GLY A 128 15.60 -13.09 5.80
C GLY A 128 15.64 -12.08 4.64
N ILE A 129 14.91 -10.96 4.73
CA ILE A 129 14.77 -10.01 3.61
C ILE A 129 15.74 -8.82 3.74
N ILE A 130 16.10 -8.45 4.97
CA ILE A 130 16.98 -7.31 5.23
C ILE A 130 18.43 -7.60 4.77
N ASP A 131 18.88 -8.84 4.93
CA ASP A 131 20.27 -9.24 4.65
C ASP A 131 20.67 -9.07 3.17
N GLN A 132 19.69 -9.14 2.25
CA GLN A 132 19.94 -8.98 0.82
C GLN A 132 19.96 -7.50 0.36
N LEU A 133 19.47 -6.57 1.18
CA LEU A 133 19.40 -5.13 0.87
C LEU A 133 20.53 -4.32 1.52
N GLU A 134 21.18 -4.82 2.56
CA GLU A 134 22.32 -4.14 3.20
C GLU A 134 23.59 -4.10 2.32
N GLY A 135 23.68 -4.95 1.29
CA GLY A 135 24.78 -4.89 0.32
C GLY A 135 24.82 -3.61 -0.53
N TRP A 136 23.68 -2.90 -0.68
CA TRP A 136 23.55 -1.72 -1.55
C TRP A 136 23.80 -0.39 -0.83
N THR A 137 23.88 -0.39 0.50
CA THR A 137 24.13 0.81 1.31
C THR A 137 25.61 1.04 1.59
N SER A 138 26.52 0.16 1.11
CA SER A 138 27.96 0.33 1.26
C SER A 138 28.43 1.69 0.69
N PRO A 139 29.07 2.56 1.50
CA PRO A 139 29.55 3.87 1.05
C PRO A 139 30.47 3.78 -0.18
N ARG A 140 31.19 2.66 -0.34
CA ARG A 140 32.07 2.39 -1.49
C ARG A 140 31.29 2.20 -2.80
N LEU A 141 30.13 1.52 -2.76
CA LEU A 141 29.26 1.32 -3.94
C LEU A 141 28.50 2.60 -4.29
N MET A 142 28.05 3.37 -3.30
CA MET A 142 27.45 4.69 -3.50
C MET A 142 28.40 5.67 -4.20
N MET A 143 29.69 5.66 -3.83
CA MET A 143 30.71 6.44 -4.54
C MET A 143 30.93 6.00 -6.00
N LYS A 144 30.87 4.68 -6.29
CA LYS A 144 30.98 4.19 -7.67
C LYS A 144 29.76 4.58 -8.51
N LEU A 145 28.55 4.45 -7.96
CA LEU A 145 27.29 4.82 -8.61
C LEU A 145 27.20 6.31 -8.92
N THR A 146 27.64 7.18 -8.00
CA THR A 146 27.67 8.63 -8.23
C THR A 146 28.67 9.03 -9.30
N LYS A 147 29.86 8.39 -9.34
CA LYS A 147 30.84 8.57 -10.43
C LYS A 147 30.29 8.10 -11.78
N LEU A 148 29.61 6.95 -11.82
CA LEU A 148 29.00 6.44 -13.05
C LEU A 148 27.88 7.36 -13.56
N LYS A 149 27.00 7.83 -12.67
CA LYS A 149 25.92 8.76 -13.00
C LYS A 149 26.47 10.09 -13.55
N LYS A 150 27.52 10.64 -12.94
CA LYS A 150 28.22 11.83 -13.47
C LYS A 150 28.82 11.57 -14.86
N LYS A 151 29.45 10.40 -15.07
CA LYS A 151 30.05 10.04 -16.38
C LYS A 151 29.00 9.90 -17.48
N VAL A 152 27.87 9.26 -17.19
CA VAL A 152 26.73 9.12 -18.12
C VAL A 152 26.11 10.48 -18.42
N PHE A 153 25.91 11.32 -17.40
CA PHE A 153 25.37 12.67 -17.57
C PHE A 153 26.27 13.55 -18.45
N MET A 154 27.59 13.54 -18.18
CA MET A 154 28.56 14.29 -19.00
C MET A 154 28.62 13.77 -20.43
N LYS A 155 28.52 12.44 -20.64
CA LYS A 155 28.50 11.86 -21.99
C LYS A 155 27.22 12.23 -22.77
N LYS A 156 26.05 12.25 -22.10
CA LYS A 156 24.81 12.78 -22.69
C LYS A 156 24.91 14.27 -23.03
N LYS A 157 25.50 15.09 -22.13
CA LYS A 157 25.70 16.52 -22.36
C LYS A 157 26.64 16.78 -23.54
N PHE A 158 27.72 16.02 -23.66
CA PHE A 158 28.67 16.12 -24.76
C PHE A 158 28.06 15.71 -26.11
N ASN A 159 27.28 14.63 -26.16
CA ASN A 159 26.60 14.22 -27.39
C ASN A 159 25.53 15.24 -27.82
N LYS A 160 24.85 15.89 -26.87
CA LYS A 160 23.88 16.96 -27.17
C LYS A 160 24.56 18.21 -27.76
N LEU A 161 25.77 18.54 -27.32
CA LEU A 161 26.57 19.65 -27.88
C LEU A 161 27.12 19.33 -29.28
N LYS A 162 27.44 18.07 -29.58
CA LYS A 162 27.81 17.65 -30.95
C LYS A 162 26.64 17.73 -31.93
N SER A 163 25.42 17.45 -31.48
CA SER A 163 24.21 17.52 -32.30
C SER A 163 23.81 18.94 -32.73
N GLN A 164 24.36 20.00 -32.13
CA GLN A 164 24.04 21.40 -32.47
C GLN A 164 25.12 22.10 -33.32
N ARG A 165 26.19 21.39 -33.69
CA ARG A 165 27.29 21.92 -34.54
C ARG A 165 27.40 21.23 -35.90
N SER A 166 26.43 20.41 -36.27
CA SER A 166 26.29 19.89 -37.63
C SER A 166 25.48 20.90 -38.44
N PRO A 167 26.02 21.46 -39.55
CA PRO A 167 25.28 22.39 -40.41
C PRO A 167 24.10 21.72 -41.10
#